data_AF-A0A9D2ATD8-F1
#
_entry.id   AF-A0A9D2ATD8-F1
#
_cell.length_a   1.000
_cell.length_b   1.000
_cell.length_c   1.000
_cell.angle_alpha   90.00
_cell.angle_beta   90.00
_cell.angle_gamma   90.00
#
_symmetry.space_group_name_H-M   'P 1'
#
loop_
_entity.id
_entity.type
_entity.pdbx_description
1 polymer ?
#
loop_
_entity_poly.entity_id
_entity_poly.type
_entity_poly.pdbx_seq_one_letter_code
_entity_poly.pdbx_strand_id
1 'polypeptide(L)'
;MTLILGIAGSFIAITGFAVLLETPRKYVPLAGLTGAIGGGIYLYCTQKEMDVVLASFLSALAIAFVSHVFARVFKAPVTVFLIAGILPTVPGAGMYRIVYYIIENDREMCSYYL
;
A
#
# COMPACT_ATOMS: atom_id res chain seq x y z
N MET A 1 8.78 -18.54 -2.02
CA MET A 1 9.99 -17.75 -1.70
C MET A 1 9.82 -16.26 -2.00
N THR A 2 9.18 -15.91 -3.13
CA THR A 2 8.91 -14.52 -3.57
C THR A 2 8.02 -13.72 -2.62
N LEU A 3 6.95 -14.31 -2.05
CA LEU A 3 6.03 -13.60 -1.16
C LEU A 3 6.69 -13.07 0.11
N ILE A 4 7.43 -13.93 0.81
CA ILE A 4 8.09 -13.59 2.08
C ILE A 4 9.14 -12.50 1.87
N LEU A 5 9.92 -12.60 0.79
CA LEU A 5 10.86 -11.56 0.38
C LEU A 5 10.15 -10.23 0.06
N GLY A 6 9.01 -10.29 -0.61
CA GLY A 6 8.18 -9.11 -0.88
C GLY A 6 7.66 -8.44 0.38
N ILE A 7 7.15 -9.21 1.35
CA ILE A 7 6.67 -8.69 2.64
C ILE A 7 7.81 -8.05 3.43
N ALA A 8 8.97 -8.72 3.50
CA ALA A 8 10.16 -8.17 4.15
C ALA A 8 10.63 -6.89 3.46
N GLY A 9 10.62 -6.86 2.12
CA GLY A 9 10.92 -5.68 1.31
C GLY A 9 9.96 -4.53 1.59
N SER A 10 8.65 -4.79 1.64
CA SER A 10 7.64 -3.79 2.00
C SER A 10 7.86 -3.26 3.41
N PHE A 11 8.18 -4.12 4.39
CA PHE A 11 8.50 -3.66 5.74
C PHE A 11 9.68 -2.68 5.75
N ILE A 12 10.79 -3.04 5.11
CA ILE A 12 12.01 -2.21 5.06
C ILE A 12 11.73 -0.90 4.33
N ALA A 13 11.08 -0.95 3.16
CA ALA A 13 10.76 0.22 2.36
C ALA A 13 9.85 1.20 3.12
N ILE A 14 8.81 0.70 3.78
CA ILE A 14 7.84 1.52 4.51
C ILE A 14 8.46 2.08 5.79
N THR A 15 9.32 1.33 6.46
CA THR A 15 10.08 1.83 7.60
C THR A 15 10.98 3.00 7.18
N GLY A 16 11.68 2.88 6.06
CA GLY A 16 12.48 3.96 5.48
C GLY A 16 11.61 5.16 5.08
N PHE A 17 10.46 4.92 4.46
CA PHE A 17 9.52 5.98 4.08
C PHE A 17 8.92 6.69 5.30
N ALA A 18 8.62 5.97 6.38
CA ALA A 18 8.14 6.57 7.62
C ALA A 18 9.18 7.52 8.24
N VAL A 19 10.48 7.21 8.11
CA VAL A 19 11.56 8.13 8.51
C VAL A 19 11.56 9.39 7.63
N LEU A 20 11.35 9.26 6.31
CA LEU A 20 11.24 10.40 5.40
C LEU A 20 10.02 11.29 5.70
N LEU A 21 8.92 10.70 6.15
CA LEU A 21 7.72 11.42 6.60
C LEU A 21 7.87 12.03 8.01
N GLU A 22 9.07 12.01 8.59
CA GLU A 22 9.34 12.53 9.94
C GLU A 22 8.44 11.90 11.01
N THR A 23 8.07 10.63 10.82
CA THR A 23 7.27 9.88 11.80
C THR A 23 8.02 9.79 13.13
N PRO A 24 7.37 10.06 14.29
CA PRO A 24 8.02 9.94 15.58
C PRO A 24 8.67 8.56 15.75
N ARG A 25 9.94 8.53 16.18
CA ARG A 25 10.79 7.32 16.18
C ARG A 25 10.12 6.07 16.79
N LYS A 26 9.30 6.25 17.83
CA LYS A 26 8.54 5.17 18.48
C LYS A 26 7.50 4.49 17.57
N TYR A 27 7.03 5.17 16.53
CA TYR A 27 5.97 4.72 15.62
C TYR A 27 6.50 4.24 14.26
N VAL A 28 7.75 4.54 13.92
CA VAL A 28 8.41 4.11 12.67
C VAL A 28 8.29 2.59 12.41
N PRO A 29 8.63 1.69 13.35
CA PRO A 29 8.49 0.25 13.10
C PRO A 29 7.02 -0.21 13.00
N LEU A 30 6.09 0.49 13.67
CA LEU A 30 4.66 0.20 13.58
C LEU A 30 4.08 0.62 12.22
N ALA A 31 4.55 1.75 11.67
CA ALA A 31 4.25 2.15 10.30
C ALA A 31 4.79 1.12 9.30
N GLY A 32 6.03 0.66 9.49
CA GLY A 32 6.63 -0.45 8.74
C GLY A 32 5.77 -1.72 8.75
N LEU A 33 5.32 -2.15 9.93
CA LEU A 33 4.42 -3.31 10.10
C LEU A 33 3.10 -3.13 9.36
N THR A 34 2.53 -1.92 9.43
CA THR A 34 1.27 -1.60 8.73
C THR A 34 1.42 -1.77 7.22
N GLY A 35 2.52 -1.26 6.64
CA GLY A 35 2.81 -1.44 5.22
C GLY A 35 3.20 -2.86 4.84
N ALA A 36 3.82 -3.63 5.73
CA ALA A 36 4.11 -5.04 5.51
C ALA A 36 2.84 -5.90 5.44
N ILE A 37 1.85 -5.61 6.31
CA ILE A 37 0.55 -6.29 6.30
C ILE A 37 -0.20 -5.96 5.01
N GLY A 38 -0.32 -4.68 4.66
CA GLY A 38 -0.97 -4.25 3.41
C GLY A 38 -0.26 -4.81 2.18
N GLY A 39 1.03 -4.54 2.04
CA GLY A 39 1.85 -5.06 0.94
C GLY A 39 1.79 -6.58 0.84
N GLY A 40 1.76 -7.30 1.97
CA GLY A 40 1.59 -8.76 1.98
C GLY A 40 0.23 -9.22 1.44
N ILE A 41 -0.85 -8.54 1.81
CA ILE A 41 -2.19 -8.81 1.27
C ILE A 41 -2.23 -8.53 -0.22
N TYR A 42 -1.71 -7.40 -0.67
CA TYR A 42 -1.63 -7.05 -2.09
C TYR A 42 -0.84 -8.09 -2.89
N LEU A 43 0.35 -8.47 -2.42
CA LEU A 43 1.20 -9.46 -3.08
C LEU A 43 0.57 -10.86 -3.07
N TYR A 44 -0.16 -11.21 -2.01
CA TYR A 44 -0.87 -12.48 -1.93
C TYR A 44 -2.03 -12.54 -2.92
N CYS A 45 -2.86 -11.48 -2.99
CA CYS A 45 -3.97 -11.39 -3.94
C CYS A 45 -3.49 -11.44 -5.40
N THR A 46 -2.44 -10.70 -5.73
CA THR A 46 -1.87 -10.69 -7.08
C THR A 46 -1.22 -12.03 -7.47
N GLN A 47 -0.64 -12.77 -6.51
CA GLN A 47 -0.18 -14.16 -6.75
C GLN A 47 -1.32 -15.14 -7.03
N LYS A 48 -2.55 -14.80 -6.63
CA LYS A 48 -3.75 -15.57 -6.93
C LYS A 48 -4.43 -15.10 -8.23
N GLU A 49 -3.75 -14.27 -9.02
CA GLU A 49 -4.27 -13.70 -10.26
C GLU A 49 -5.59 -12.93 -10.04
N MET A 50 -5.80 -12.42 -8.82
CA MET A 50 -6.90 -11.53 -8.54
C MET A 50 -6.67 -10.18 -9.24
N ASP A 51 -7.77 -9.57 -9.64
CA ASP A 51 -7.77 -8.23 -10.22
C ASP A 51 -7.03 -7.21 -9.33
N VAL A 52 -6.29 -6.30 -9.97
CA VAL A 52 -5.42 -5.33 -9.29
C VAL A 52 -6.26 -4.36 -8.45
N VAL A 53 -7.44 -3.95 -8.94
CA VAL A 53 -8.34 -3.05 -8.21
C VAL A 53 -8.83 -3.73 -6.94
N LEU A 54 -9.25 -5.00 -7.05
CA LEU A 54 -9.70 -5.77 -5.89
C LEU A 54 -8.56 -6.03 -4.89
N ALA A 55 -7.36 -6.39 -5.37
CA ALA A 55 -6.18 -6.58 -4.53
C ALA A 55 -5.79 -5.29 -3.78
N SER A 56 -5.82 -4.14 -4.47
CA SER A 56 -5.57 -2.83 -3.87
C SER A 56 -6.63 -2.47 -2.83
N PHE A 57 -7.90 -2.76 -3.10
CA PHE A 57 -9.00 -2.52 -2.15
C PHE A 57 -8.81 -3.32 -0.85
N LEU A 58 -8.55 -4.64 -0.95
CA LEU A 58 -8.37 -5.50 0.21
C LEU A 58 -7.15 -5.10 1.05
N SER A 59 -6.06 -4.75 0.39
CA SER A 59 -4.86 -4.25 1.06
C SER A 59 -5.13 -2.91 1.77
N ALA A 60 -5.77 -1.95 1.10
CA ALA A 60 -6.10 -0.65 1.68
C ALA A 60 -7.05 -0.78 2.88
N LEU A 61 -8.03 -1.70 2.79
CA LEU A 61 -8.93 -2.02 3.89
C LEU A 61 -8.16 -2.55 5.12
N ALA A 62 -7.22 -3.46 4.91
CA ALA A 62 -6.40 -4.00 5.99
C ALA A 62 -5.48 -2.93 6.60
N ILE A 63 -4.85 -2.09 5.77
CA ILE A 63 -4.03 -0.96 6.23
C ILE A 63 -4.86 0.01 7.08
N ALA A 64 -6.07 0.34 6.62
CA ALA A 64 -6.99 1.21 7.37
C ALA A 64 -7.36 0.58 8.72
N PHE A 65 -7.73 -0.69 8.73
CA PHE A 65 -8.08 -1.41 9.95
C PHE A 65 -6.92 -1.44 10.95
N VAL A 66 -5.72 -1.85 10.51
CA VAL A 66 -4.51 -1.92 11.36
C VAL A 66 -4.12 -0.54 11.86
N SER A 67 -4.16 0.48 11.01
CA SER A 67 -3.85 1.87 11.38
C SER A 67 -4.80 2.37 12.47
N HIS A 68 -6.10 2.08 12.36
CA HIS A 68 -7.09 2.46 13.38
C HIS A 68 -6.88 1.71 14.70
N VAL A 69 -6.51 0.43 14.65
CA VAL A 69 -6.16 -0.34 15.85
C VAL A 69 -4.93 0.28 16.52
N PHE A 70 -3.86 0.54 15.76
CA PHE A 70 -2.63 1.15 16.29
C PHE A 70 -2.87 2.55 16.83
N ALA A 71 -3.69 3.37 16.19
CA ALA A 71 -4.06 4.69 16.68
C ALA A 71 -4.68 4.64 18.08
N ARG A 72 -5.58 3.68 18.33
CA ARG A 72 -6.24 3.50 19.64
C ARG A 72 -5.28 2.94 20.68
N VAL A 73 -4.50 1.92 20.33
CA VAL A 73 -3.57 1.24 21.26
C VAL A 73 -2.43 2.17 21.67
N PHE A 74 -1.82 2.85 20.71
CA PHE A 74 -0.62 3.67 20.92
C PHE A 74 -0.91 5.16 21.11
N LYS A 75 -2.19 5.53 21.17
CA LYS A 75 -2.69 6.91 21.38
C LYS A 75 -1.99 7.91 20.46
N ALA A 76 -2.00 7.60 19.17
CA ALA A 76 -1.37 8.39 18.12
C ALA A 76 -2.37 8.70 17.00
N PRO A 77 -2.20 9.80 16.25
CA PRO A 77 -3.01 10.06 15.08
C PRO A 77 -2.94 8.90 14.08
N VAL A 78 -4.09 8.47 13.55
CA VAL A 78 -4.16 7.35 12.58
C VAL A 78 -3.32 7.58 11.33
N THR A 79 -3.17 8.85 10.94
CA THR A 79 -2.38 9.29 9.78
C THR A 79 -0.91 8.87 9.85
N VAL A 80 -0.36 8.72 11.06
CA VAL A 80 1.04 8.26 11.27
C VAL A 80 1.26 6.86 10.70
N PHE A 81 0.27 5.98 10.83
CA PHE A 81 0.36 4.60 10.33
C PHE A 81 -0.20 4.49 8.91
N LEU A 82 -1.29 5.19 8.64
CA LEU A 82 -2.04 5.11 7.38
C LEU A 82 -1.26 5.65 6.19
N ILE A 83 -0.68 6.86 6.31
CA ILE A 83 0.00 7.53 5.19
C ILE A 83 1.24 6.75 4.77
N ALA A 84 2.04 6.30 5.75
CA ALA A 84 3.21 5.48 5.48
C ALA A 84 2.81 4.11 4.92
N GLY A 85 1.82 3.44 5.52
CA GLY A 85 1.44 2.06 5.20
C GLY A 85 0.76 1.88 3.83
N ILE A 86 0.14 2.92 3.26
CA ILE A 86 -0.62 2.79 2.00
C ILE A 86 0.24 2.67 0.74
N LEU A 87 1.51 3.08 0.83
CA LEU A 87 2.43 3.18 -0.30
C LEU A 87 2.60 1.90 -1.15
N PRO A 88 2.60 0.66 -0.61
CA PRO A 88 2.74 -0.56 -1.42
C PRO A 88 1.48 -0.91 -2.22
N THR A 89 0.35 -0.31 -1.88
CA THR A 89 -0.98 -0.76 -2.31
C THR A 89 -1.48 -0.02 -3.55
N VAL A 90 -0.95 1.18 -3.78
CA VAL A 90 -1.45 2.09 -4.80
C VAL A 90 -0.82 1.70 -6.14
N PRO A 91 -1.61 1.32 -7.17
CA PRO A 91 -1.11 1.00 -8.49
C PRO A 91 -0.81 2.30 -9.26
N GLY A 92 0.20 3.05 -8.80
CA GLY A 92 0.50 4.40 -9.31
C GLY A 92 0.77 4.43 -10.82
N ALA A 93 1.50 3.43 -11.33
CA ALA A 93 1.76 3.30 -12.76
C ALA A 93 0.48 2.99 -13.58
N GLY A 94 -0.43 2.18 -13.02
CA GLY A 94 -1.72 1.90 -13.65
C GLY A 94 -2.56 3.17 -13.76
N MET A 95 -2.72 3.90 -12.65
CA MET A 95 -3.44 5.17 -12.65
C MET A 95 -2.85 6.21 -13.60
N TYR A 96 -1.52 6.33 -13.64
CA TYR A 96 -0.85 7.21 -14.60
C TYR A 96 -1.18 6.83 -16.04
N ARG A 97 -1.14 5.53 -16.38
CA ARG A 97 -1.44 5.03 -17.73
C ARG A 97 -2.89 5.26 -18.12
N ILE A 98 -3.85 5.08 -17.20
CA ILE A 98 -5.26 5.39 -17.46
C ILE A 98 -5.39 6.85 -17.93
N VAL A 99 -4.84 7.80 -17.16
CA VAL A 99 -4.90 9.23 -17.50
C VAL A 99 -4.19 9.53 -18.82
N TYR A 100 -3.01 8.92 -19.02
CA TYR A 100 -2.24 9.07 -20.25
C TYR A 100 -3.04 8.66 -21.49
N TYR A 101 -3.66 7.47 -21.49
CA TYR A 101 -4.44 6.98 -22.63
C TYR A 101 -5.79 7.69 -22.80
N ILE A 102 -6.38 8.23 -21.72
CA ILE A 102 -7.51 9.15 -21.83
C ILE A 102 -7.12 10.38 -22.66
N ILE A 103 -5.95 10.96 -22.41
CA ILE A 103 -5.46 12.15 -23.12
C ILE A 103 -5.12 11.81 -24.58
N GLU A 104 -4.55 10.63 -24.84
CA GLU A 104 -4.28 10.14 -26.21
C GLU A 104 -5.54 9.71 -26.97
N ASN A 105 -6.70 9.69 -26.31
CA ASN A 105 -7.98 9.21 -26.87
C ASN A 105 -7.92 7.73 -27.31
N ASP A 106 -7.04 6.92 -26.69
CA ASP A 106 -6.95 5.47 -26.89
C ASP A 106 -7.81 4.75 -25.83
N ARG A 107 -9.04 4.43 -26.22
CA ARG A 107 -10.04 3.85 -25.31
C ARG A 107 -9.76 2.38 -24.97
N GLU A 108 -9.11 1.64 -25.87
CA GLU A 108 -8.79 0.23 -25.63
C GLU A 108 -7.73 0.14 -24.53
N MET A 109 -6.64 0.90 -24.67
CA MET A 109 -5.58 0.91 -23.66
C MET A 109 -6.04 1.53 -22.34
N CYS A 110 -6.87 2.58 -22.38
CA CYS A 110 -7.51 3.11 -21.17
C CYS A 110 -8.28 2.02 -20.41
N SER A 111 -9.13 1.26 -21.11
CA SER A 111 -9.97 0.21 -20.51
C SER A 111 -9.17 -0.99 -20.00
N TYR A 112 -7.99 -1.26 -20.57
CA TYR A 112 -7.11 -2.32 -20.11
C TYR A 112 -6.48 -2.05 -18.73
N TYR A 113 -6.20 -0.78 -18.42
CA TYR A 113 -5.60 -0.38 -17.14
C TYR A 113 -6.62 -0.03 -16.05
N LEU A 114 -7.90 0.00 -16.39
CA LEU A 114 -9.01 0.42 -15.54
C LEU A 114 -9.63 -0.78 -14.81
#